data_AF-A0A0K2RBK5-F1
#
_entry.id   AF-A0A0K2RBK5-F1
#
_cell.length_a   1.000
_cell.length_b   1.000
_cell.length_c   1.000
_cell.angle_alpha   90.00
_cell.angle_beta   90.00
_cell.angle_gamma   90.00
#
_symmetry.space_group_name_H-M   'P 1'
#
loop_
_entity.id
_entity.type
_entity.pdbx_description
1 polymer ?
#
loop_
_entity_poly.entity_id
_entity_poly.type
_entity_poly.pdbx_seq_one_letter_code
_entity_poly.pdbx_strand_id
1 'polypeptide(L)'
;MGCYAAFPALRAARQFCQADPSAVVLVICVELCSLHVRTSNDPDTIMGSAIFADGAAAAVVTSREPEGPDPVIRLDHFETVLTPVGEEAMAWNIGDEGFEMVLGTYVPHIIEEHITGALEPLLARTLPGRTPLPGHYTLGHPSRRPQHPRQSRIEA
;
A
#
# COMPACT_ATOMS: atom_id res chain seq x y z
N MET A 1 -10.29 5.35 2.62
CA MET A 1 -9.31 4.26 2.44
C MET A 1 -7.87 4.71 2.76
N GLY A 2 -7.66 5.74 3.59
CA GLY A 2 -6.35 6.11 4.15
C GLY A 2 -5.17 6.20 3.16
N CYS A 3 -3.96 6.16 3.70
CA CYS A 3 -2.72 6.32 2.94
C CYS A 3 -2.46 5.22 1.88
N TYR A 4 -3.19 4.10 1.92
CA TYR A 4 -3.03 2.99 0.96
C TYR A 4 -4.04 3.04 -0.21
N ALA A 5 -4.94 4.02 -0.27
CA ALA A 5 -6.07 4.06 -1.19
C ALA A 5 -5.71 3.97 -2.68
N ALA A 6 -4.50 4.40 -3.06
CA ALA A 6 -4.02 4.32 -4.43
C ALA A 6 -3.99 2.87 -4.96
N PHE A 7 -3.63 1.89 -4.13
CA PHE A 7 -3.53 0.48 -4.54
C PHE A 7 -4.88 -0.15 -4.94
N PRO A 8 -5.96 -0.10 -4.12
CA PRO A 8 -7.25 -0.61 -4.54
C PRO A 8 -7.85 0.19 -5.71
N ALA A 9 -7.58 1.49 -5.82
CA ALA A 9 -8.01 2.30 -6.97
C ALA A 9 -7.33 1.82 -8.28
N LEU A 10 -6.02 1.61 -8.26
CA LEU A 10 -5.27 1.06 -9.40
C LEU A 10 -5.69 -0.37 -9.73
N ARG A 11 -5.99 -1.20 -8.72
CA ARG A 11 -6.53 -2.55 -8.91
C ARG A 11 -7.88 -2.53 -9.61
N ALA A 12 -8.79 -1.63 -9.21
CA ALA A 12 -10.08 -1.45 -9.87
C ALA A 12 -9.91 -0.95 -11.32
N ALA A 13 -9.02 0.03 -11.54
CA ALA A 13 -8.71 0.53 -12.88
C ALA A 13 -8.18 -0.58 -13.80
N ARG A 14 -7.28 -1.44 -13.30
CA ARG A 14 -6.82 -2.64 -14.03
C ARG A 14 -7.98 -3.58 -14.37
N GLN A 15 -8.88 -3.83 -13.43
CA GLN A 15 -10.03 -4.72 -13.66
C GLN A 15 -10.95 -4.17 -14.77
N PHE A 16 -11.20 -2.85 -14.79
CA PHE A 16 -11.96 -2.23 -15.89
C PHE A 16 -11.26 -2.39 -17.25
N CYS A 17 -9.95 -2.14 -17.32
CA CYS A 17 -9.19 -2.29 -18.55
C CYS A 17 -9.06 -3.75 -19.02
N GLN A 18 -9.14 -4.72 -18.11
CA GLN A 18 -9.19 -6.15 -18.44
C GLN A 18 -10.57 -6.56 -18.97
N ALA A 19 -11.64 -5.96 -18.44
CA ALA A 19 -13.01 -6.22 -18.90
C ALA A 19 -13.30 -5.59 -20.27
N ASP A 20 -12.74 -4.41 -20.54
CA ASP A 20 -12.83 -3.72 -21.83
C ASP A 20 -11.43 -3.25 -22.28
N PRO A 21 -10.82 -3.93 -23.27
CA PRO A 21 -9.50 -3.55 -23.80
C PRO A 21 -9.42 -2.13 -24.38
N SER A 22 -10.56 -1.52 -24.71
CA SER A 22 -10.61 -0.14 -25.24
C SER A 22 -10.68 0.93 -24.15
N ALA A 23 -10.98 0.53 -22.90
CA ALA A 23 -11.16 1.42 -21.77
C ALA A 23 -9.90 2.21 -21.45
N VAL A 24 -10.12 3.46 -21.02
CA VAL A 24 -9.09 4.36 -20.50
C VAL A 24 -9.62 4.88 -19.17
N VAL A 25 -8.95 4.56 -18.08
CA VAL A 25 -9.39 4.87 -16.72
C VAL A 25 -8.47 5.93 -16.13
N LEU A 26 -9.03 7.07 -15.74
CA LEU A 26 -8.34 8.10 -14.97
C LEU A 26 -8.51 7.81 -13.48
N VAL A 27 -7.41 7.53 -12.80
CA VAL A 27 -7.34 7.41 -11.34
C VAL A 27 -6.84 8.73 -10.77
N ILE A 28 -7.56 9.30 -9.80
CA ILE A 28 -7.16 10.52 -9.10
C ILE A 28 -7.18 10.24 -7.60
N CYS A 29 -6.09 10.58 -6.92
CA CYS A 29 -6.02 10.63 -5.47
C CYS A 29 -5.84 12.09 -5.05
N VAL A 30 -6.69 12.58 -4.16
CA VAL A 30 -6.59 13.93 -3.58
C VAL A 30 -6.70 13.77 -2.07
N GLU A 31 -5.75 14.36 -1.35
CA GLU A 31 -5.72 14.42 0.10
C GLU A 31 -5.57 15.87 0.55
N LEU A 32 -6.40 16.27 1.52
CA LEU A 32 -6.42 17.62 2.09
C LEU A 32 -6.22 17.54 3.61
N CYS A 33 -5.07 17.00 4.02
CA CYS A 33 -4.74 16.76 5.42
C CYS A 33 -4.68 18.03 6.28
N SER A 34 -4.45 19.20 5.67
CA SER A 34 -4.44 20.50 6.36
C SER A 34 -5.78 20.82 7.03
N LEU A 35 -6.88 20.26 6.53
CA LEU A 35 -8.22 20.39 7.13
C LEU A 35 -8.33 19.74 8.52
N HIS A 36 -7.40 18.85 8.85
CA HIS A 36 -7.41 18.07 10.09
C HIS A 36 -6.32 18.50 11.09
N VAL A 37 -5.53 19.53 10.77
CA VAL A 37 -4.47 20.02 11.66
C VAL A 37 -5.06 20.64 12.92
N ARG A 38 -4.56 20.22 14.08
CA ARG A 38 -4.95 20.75 15.39
C ARG A 38 -3.73 21.20 16.17
N THR A 39 -3.83 22.32 16.87
CA THR A 39 -2.82 22.72 17.84
C THR A 39 -2.99 21.88 19.10
N SER A 40 -1.92 21.22 19.54
CA SER A 40 -1.92 20.38 20.72
C SER A 40 -0.55 20.42 21.39
N ASN A 41 -0.51 20.14 22.69
CA ASN A 41 0.73 19.86 23.43
C ASN A 41 1.02 18.35 23.53
N ASP A 42 0.13 17.51 22.98
CA ASP A 42 0.30 16.06 22.90
C ASP A 42 1.29 15.70 21.77
N PRO A 43 2.38 14.94 22.06
CA PRO A 43 3.39 14.58 21.07
C PRO A 43 2.86 13.80 19.87
N ASP A 44 1.89 12.90 20.05
CA ASP A 44 1.33 12.09 18.97
C ASP A 44 0.54 12.97 17.99
N THR A 45 -0.25 13.91 18.52
CA THR A 45 -0.98 14.92 17.73
C THR A 45 -0.04 15.87 16.99
N ILE A 46 1.06 16.29 17.64
CA ILE A 46 2.10 17.13 17.02
C ILE A 46 2.76 16.36 15.88
N MET A 47 3.12 15.09 16.10
CA MET A 47 3.76 14.24 15.08
C MET A 47 2.84 14.04 13.89
N GLY A 48 1.57 13.69 14.12
CA GLY A 48 0.55 13.62 13.07
C GLY A 48 0.49 14.92 12.27
N SER A 49 0.32 16.06 12.95
CA SER A 49 0.22 17.36 12.26
C SER A 49 1.49 17.76 11.49
N ALA A 50 2.67 17.24 11.86
CA ALA A 50 3.94 17.58 11.23
C ALA A 50 4.27 16.77 9.97
N ILE A 51 3.71 15.57 9.81
CA ILE A 51 4.08 14.66 8.70
C ILE A 51 3.12 14.72 7.51
N PHE A 52 1.89 15.20 7.71
CA PHE A 52 0.89 15.24 6.65
C PHE A 52 0.83 16.59 5.95
N ALA A 53 0.52 16.54 4.66
CA ALA A 53 0.38 17.69 3.80
C ALA A 53 -0.73 17.44 2.77
N ASP A 54 -1.21 18.51 2.15
CA ASP A 54 -2.16 18.42 1.04
C ASP A 54 -1.43 17.95 -0.22
N GLY A 55 -2.10 17.13 -1.03
CA GLY A 55 -1.51 16.59 -2.25
C GLY A 55 -2.54 16.00 -3.19
N ALA A 56 -2.21 16.01 -4.48
CA ALA A 56 -2.99 15.35 -5.51
C ALA A 56 -2.08 14.66 -6.51
N ALA A 57 -2.52 13.49 -6.99
CA ALA A 57 -1.86 12.75 -8.06
C ALA A 57 -2.90 12.11 -8.97
N ALA A 58 -2.56 11.94 -10.24
CA ALA A 58 -3.40 11.26 -11.20
C ALA A 58 -2.60 10.30 -12.08
N ALA A 59 -3.23 9.21 -12.49
CA ALA A 59 -2.66 8.22 -13.41
C ALA A 59 -3.72 7.78 -14.42
N VAL A 60 -3.30 7.65 -15.68
CA VAL A 60 -4.12 7.02 -16.73
C VAL A 60 -3.73 5.56 -16.81
N VAL A 61 -4.73 4.69 -16.69
CA VAL A 61 -4.57 3.22 -16.79
C VAL A 61 -5.32 2.75 -18.03
N THR A 62 -4.66 1.92 -18.82
CA THR A 62 -5.19 1.39 -20.09
C THR A 62 -4.58 0.03 -20.40
N SER A 63 -5.27 -0.76 -21.23
CA SER A 63 -4.74 -1.99 -21.85
C SER A 63 -4.10 -1.74 -23.22
N ARG A 64 -4.07 -0.48 -23.68
CA ARG A 64 -3.41 -0.11 -24.94
C ARG A 64 -1.91 -0.27 -24.81
N GLU A 65 -1.27 -0.70 -25.89
CA GLU A 65 0.19 -0.70 -25.97
C GLU A 65 0.70 0.75 -25.91
N PRO A 66 1.81 1.00 -25.20
CA PRO A 66 2.40 2.33 -25.10
C PRO A 66 2.82 2.82 -26.49
N GLU A 67 2.39 4.02 -26.84
CA GLU A 67 2.80 4.71 -28.06
C GLU A 67 4.03 5.58 -27.74
N GLY A 68 5.17 5.27 -28.36
CA GLY A 68 6.39 6.06 -28.23
C GLY A 68 7.40 5.54 -27.19
N PRO A 69 8.48 6.30 -26.95
CA PRO A 69 9.60 5.86 -26.10
C PRO A 69 9.36 6.10 -24.60
N ASP A 70 8.22 6.69 -24.21
CA ASP A 70 7.99 7.10 -22.83
C ASP A 70 7.83 5.88 -21.91
N PRO A 71 8.49 5.90 -20.73
CA PRO A 71 8.42 4.78 -19.80
C PRO A 71 7.01 4.63 -19.24
N VAL A 72 6.50 3.40 -19.27
CA VAL A 72 5.22 3.03 -18.65
C VAL A 72 5.40 2.00 -17.55
N ILE A 73 4.48 2.02 -16.57
CA ILE A 73 4.44 1.04 -15.50
C ILE A 73 3.41 -0.02 -15.85
N ARG A 74 3.86 -1.28 -15.99
CA ARG A 74 2.96 -2.42 -16.16
C ARG A 74 2.45 -2.88 -14.79
N LEU A 75 1.14 -2.80 -14.59
CA LEU A 75 0.48 -3.34 -13.40
C LEU A 75 0.40 -4.87 -13.52
N ASP A 76 0.96 -5.60 -12.57
CA ASP A 76 1.05 -7.07 -12.63
C ASP A 76 0.07 -7.74 -11.68
N HIS A 77 0.38 -7.64 -10.40
CA HIS A 77 -0.33 -8.27 -9.30
C HIS A 77 -0.56 -7.24 -8.20
N PHE A 78 -1.63 -7.44 -7.45
CA PHE A 78 -2.00 -6.65 -6.29
C PHE A 78 -2.28 -7.60 -5.16
N GLU A 79 -1.78 -7.27 -3.97
CA GLU A 79 -2.09 -7.98 -2.73
C GLU A 79 -2.42 -6.96 -1.66
N THR A 80 -3.23 -7.37 -0.69
CA THR A 80 -3.59 -6.55 0.47
C THR A 80 -3.75 -7.47 1.66
N VAL A 81 -3.05 -7.16 2.75
CA VAL A 81 -3.03 -7.94 3.97
C VAL A 81 -3.38 -7.00 5.13
N LEU A 82 -4.21 -7.49 6.05
CA LEU A 82 -4.50 -6.80 7.30
C LEU A 82 -3.59 -7.36 8.39
N THR A 83 -3.00 -6.47 9.19
CA THR A 83 -2.32 -6.84 10.42
C THR A 83 -3.36 -7.20 11.50
N PRO A 84 -3.12 -8.22 12.34
CA PRO A 84 -4.04 -8.57 13.44
C PRO A 84 -4.02 -7.55 14.59
N VAL A 85 -3.05 -6.63 14.59
CA VAL A 85 -2.87 -5.59 15.61
C VAL A 85 -2.72 -4.22 14.95
N GLY A 86 -3.01 -3.14 15.69
CA GLY A 86 -2.79 -1.77 15.23
C GLY A 86 -4.05 -0.98 14.87
N GLU A 87 -5.24 -1.54 15.11
CA GLU A 87 -6.52 -0.84 14.90
C GLU A 87 -6.57 0.51 15.64
N GLU A 88 -6.18 0.54 16.92
CA GLU A 88 -6.15 1.78 17.71
C GLU A 88 -4.91 2.65 17.43
N ALA A 89 -3.87 2.08 16.82
CA ALA A 89 -2.60 2.78 16.58
C ALA A 89 -2.66 3.71 15.36
N MET A 90 -3.58 3.46 14.42
CA MET A 90 -3.82 4.31 13.26
C MET A 90 -5.32 4.40 12.98
N ALA A 91 -5.96 5.40 13.55
CA ALA A 91 -7.42 5.50 13.59
C ALA A 91 -7.92 6.91 13.23
N TRP A 92 -9.22 6.97 12.94
CA TRP A 92 -9.97 8.22 12.83
C TRP A 92 -11.08 8.23 13.86
N ASN A 93 -11.01 9.17 14.80
CA ASN A 93 -12.10 9.45 15.73
C ASN A 93 -12.98 10.53 15.14
N ILE A 94 -14.28 10.28 15.06
CA ILE A 94 -15.25 11.26 14.54
C ILE A 94 -15.96 11.86 15.75
N GLY A 95 -15.71 13.14 16.01
CA GLY A 95 -16.34 13.89 17.09
C GLY A 95 -17.07 15.14 16.60
N ASP A 96 -17.56 15.93 17.55
CA ASP A 96 -18.34 17.15 17.26
C ASP A 96 -17.54 18.21 16.49
N GLU A 97 -16.21 18.19 16.63
CA GLU A 97 -15.26 19.11 15.98
C GLU A 97 -14.59 18.49 14.73
N GLY A 98 -15.21 17.45 14.15
CA GLY A 98 -14.75 16.78 12.93
C GLY A 98 -13.88 15.55 13.16
N PHE A 99 -13.06 15.24 12.16
CA PHE A 99 -12.19 14.06 12.13
C PHE A 99 -10.89 14.33 12.89
N GLU A 100 -10.66 13.55 13.94
CA GLU A 100 -9.42 13.51 14.70
C GLU A 100 -8.60 12.29 14.27
N MET A 101 -7.39 12.56 13.80
CA MET A 101 -6.45 11.53 13.37
C MET A 101 -5.64 11.04 14.57
N VAL A 102 -5.64 9.73 14.77
CA VAL A 102 -4.76 9.05 15.73
C VAL A 102 -3.62 8.41 14.96
N LEU A 103 -2.39 8.77 15.31
CA LEU A 103 -1.19 8.14 14.80
C LEU A 103 -0.22 7.87 15.95
N GLY A 104 -0.32 6.65 16.49
CA GLY A 104 0.54 6.21 17.57
C GLY A 104 1.99 6.01 17.11
N THR A 105 2.94 6.39 17.95
CA THR A 105 4.38 6.18 17.73
C THR A 105 4.80 4.72 17.59
N TYR A 106 3.93 3.76 17.94
CA TYR A 106 4.17 2.32 17.80
C TYR A 106 3.91 1.76 16.39
N VAL A 107 3.24 2.51 15.51
CA VAL A 107 2.94 2.07 14.12
C VAL A 107 4.16 1.55 13.36
N PRO A 108 5.34 2.21 13.38
CA PRO A 108 6.52 1.71 12.67
C PRO A 108 6.94 0.30 13.11
N HIS A 109 6.76 -0.04 14.38
CA HIS A 109 7.11 -1.36 14.91
C HIS A 109 6.14 -2.44 14.41
N ILE A 110 4.83 -2.14 14.40
CA ILE A 110 3.83 -3.03 13.79
C ILE A 110 4.18 -3.30 12.31
N ILE A 111 4.58 -2.26 11.57
CA ILE A 111 5.02 -2.42 10.18
C ILE A 111 6.26 -3.33 10.11
N GLU A 112 7.28 -3.08 10.92
CA GLU A 112 8.52 -3.88 10.96
C GLU A 112 8.24 -5.37 11.21
N GLU A 113 7.38 -5.69 12.18
CA GLU A 113 7.04 -7.07 12.54
C GLU A 113 6.26 -7.80 11.43
N HIS A 114 5.37 -7.09 10.72
CA HIS A 114 4.42 -7.72 9.79
C HIS A 114 4.79 -7.58 8.29
N ILE A 115 5.70 -6.67 7.93
CA ILE A 115 5.96 -6.34 6.51
C ILE A 115 6.43 -7.54 5.68
N THR A 116 7.25 -8.43 6.26
CA THR A 116 7.76 -9.60 5.53
C THR A 116 6.62 -10.55 5.16
N GLY A 117 5.74 -10.86 6.12
CA GLY A 117 4.56 -11.70 5.87
C GLY A 117 3.54 -11.04 4.95
N ALA A 118 3.39 -9.72 5.02
CA ALA A 118 2.53 -8.97 4.12
C ALA A 118 3.01 -8.99 2.65
N LEU A 119 4.33 -9.04 2.42
CA LEU A 119 4.92 -9.09 1.08
C LEU A 119 5.01 -10.50 0.50
N GLU A 120 5.03 -11.55 1.33
CA GLU A 120 5.20 -12.93 0.87
C GLU A 120 4.16 -13.37 -0.19
N PRO A 121 2.84 -13.12 -0.04
CA PRO A 121 1.85 -13.47 -1.07
C PRO A 121 2.10 -12.76 -2.40
N LEU A 122 2.58 -11.52 -2.36
CA LEU A 122 2.86 -10.73 -3.56
C LEU A 122 4.10 -11.29 -4.27
N LEU A 123 5.15 -11.58 -3.51
CA LEU A 123 6.43 -12.05 -4.03
C LEU A 123 6.39 -13.52 -4.47
N ALA A 124 5.56 -14.36 -3.85
CA ALA A 124 5.37 -15.76 -4.24
C ALA A 124 4.81 -15.92 -5.66
N ARG A 125 4.13 -14.89 -6.19
CA ARG A 125 3.62 -14.87 -7.57
C ARG A 125 4.69 -14.45 -8.59
N THR A 126 5.82 -13.92 -8.14
CA THR A 126 6.97 -13.62 -8.99
C THR A 126 7.70 -14.92 -9.30
N LEU A 127 7.60 -15.39 -10.55
CA LEU A 127 8.21 -16.65 -11.00
C LEU A 127 9.72 -16.68 -10.71
N PRO A 128 10.27 -17.76 -10.10
CA PRO A 128 11.71 -17.99 -10.10
C PRO A 128 12.17 -18.18 -11.55
N GLY A 129 13.00 -17.26 -12.06
CA GLY A 129 13.60 -17.35 -13.40
C GLY A 129 13.37 -16.18 -14.35
N ARG A 130 12.67 -15.11 -13.96
CA ARG A 130 12.69 -13.87 -14.75
C ARG A 130 14.03 -13.16 -14.59
N THR A 131 14.89 -13.24 -15.62
CA THR A 131 16.06 -12.38 -15.76
C THR A 131 15.63 -10.92 -15.61
N PRO A 132 16.30 -10.09 -14.79
CA PRO A 132 16.00 -8.67 -14.72
C PRO A 132 16.13 -8.06 -16.12
N LEU A 133 15.03 -7.53 -16.65
CA LEU A 133 15.08 -6.65 -17.81
C LEU A 133 15.68 -5.30 -17.34
N PRO A 134 16.49 -4.62 -18.17
CA PRO A 134 16.99 -3.29 -17.81
C PRO A 134 15.82 -2.37 -17.43
N GLY A 135 15.84 -1.78 -16.24
CA GLY A 135 14.78 -0.90 -15.73
C GLY A 135 13.72 -1.56 -14.84
N HIS A 136 13.80 -2.87 -14.58
CA HIS A 136 12.93 -3.56 -13.62
C HIS A 136 13.63 -3.77 -12.27
N TYR A 137 13.08 -3.19 -11.21
CA TYR A 137 13.52 -3.47 -9.83
C TYR A 137 12.69 -4.64 -9.28
N THR A 138 13.33 -5.79 -9.04
CA THR A 138 12.75 -6.90 -8.29
C THR A 138 13.37 -6.94 -6.90
N LEU A 139 12.55 -6.80 -5.86
CA LEU A 139 12.98 -7.07 -4.49
C LEU A 139 12.87 -8.57 -4.24
N GLY A 140 13.97 -9.30 -4.43
CA GLY A 140 14.01 -10.74 -4.16
C GLY A 140 13.87 -11.00 -2.67
N HIS A 141 12.90 -11.82 -2.26
CA HIS A 141 12.87 -12.36 -0.91
C HIS A 141 14.07 -13.30 -0.77
N PRO A 142 15.01 -13.08 0.18
CA PRO A 142 16.03 -14.09 0.46
C PRO A 142 15.31 -15.30 1.05
N SER A 143 15.08 -16.32 0.22
CA SER A 143 14.56 -17.61 0.68
C SER A 143 15.37 -18.06 1.89
N ARG A 144 14.75 -18.04 3.08
CA ARG A 144 15.36 -18.71 4.24
C ARG A 144 15.56 -20.16 3.83
N ARG A 145 16.79 -20.66 3.92
CA ARG A 145 17.10 -22.07 3.65
C ARG A 145 16.16 -22.96 4.48
N PRO A 146 15.66 -24.08 3.93
CA PRO A 146 14.80 -24.98 4.68
C PRO A 146 15.60 -25.61 5.83
N GLN A 147 15.28 -25.25 7.07
CA GLN A 147 15.63 -26.07 8.23
C GLN A 147 14.55 -27.15 8.34
N HIS A 148 14.95 -28.39 8.09
CA HIS A 148 14.09 -29.58 8.19
C HIS A 148 13.69 -29.87 9.66
N PRO A 149 12.69 -30.75 9.89
CA PRO A 149 11.45 -30.46 10.60
C PRO A 149 11.52 -30.72 12.11
N ARG A 150 10.77 -29.95 12.91
CA ARG A 150 10.26 -30.42 14.21
C ARG A 150 8.74 -30.40 14.22
N GLN A 151 8.22 -31.50 14.72
CA GLN A 151 6.82 -31.91 14.75
C GLN A 151 5.96 -31.01 15.65
N SER A 152 4.67 -30.95 15.29
CA SER A 152 3.47 -30.82 16.14
C SER A 152 3.32 -29.58 17.04
N ARG A 153 2.35 -28.72 16.74
CA ARG A 153 0.96 -28.78 17.29
C ARG A 153 0.10 -27.66 16.70
N ILE A 154 -1.17 -27.99 16.51
CA ILE A 154 -2.31 -27.12 16.18
C ILE A 154 -2.64 -26.28 17.42
N GLU A 155 -3.06 -25.02 17.25
CA GLU A 155 -4.29 -24.43 17.84
C GLU A 155 -4.45 -22.93 17.51
N ALA A 156 -5.68 -22.59 17.09
CA ALA A 156 -6.36 -21.30 16.91
C ALA A 156 -5.75 -20.26 15.95
#